data_AF-A5DIK2-F1
#
_entry.id   AF-A5DIK2-F1
#
_cell.length_a   1.000
_cell.length_b   1.000
_cell.length_c   1.000
_cell.angle_alpha   90.00
_cell.angle_beta   90.00
_cell.angle_gamma   90.00
#
_symmetry.space_group_name_H-M   'P 1'
#
loop_
_entity.id
_entity.type
_entity.pdbx_description
1 polymer ?
#
loop_
_entity_poly.entity_id
_entity_poly.type
_entity_poly.pdbx_seq_one_letter_code
_entity_poly.pdbx_strand_id
1 'polypeptide(L)'
;MHCCGRIVPDSQLYDKELNQNLNSTSLFLETSRLGGIGQRIPLDLTNVSDYSLFPGQIAVLKGRNPTGSSFVVQEICSLPSLGSHVSSKQELEQYQEQVGEGGLKILIASGPYSNAHTLDFTKMNKLVERINTVSKPHVVLLFGPFIDINHNAVAQGDIELKNEKHQPQDYNDLFQKTISQCLKKVGSKNTSDIDTIFARCLHKASLIPSRFL
;
A
#
# COMPACT_ATOMS: atom_id res chain seq x y z
N MET A 1 25.43 22.72 -11.53
CA MET A 1 25.72 21.84 -10.37
C MET A 1 24.62 20.78 -10.31
N HIS A 2 24.97 19.54 -9.97
CA HIS A 2 23.98 18.51 -9.65
C HIS A 2 23.85 18.39 -8.14
N CYS A 3 22.62 18.30 -7.64
CA CYS A 3 22.32 18.13 -6.23
C CYS A 3 21.31 16.99 -6.06
N CYS A 4 21.44 16.22 -4.99
CA CYS A 4 20.51 15.19 -4.60
C CYS A 4 20.01 15.48 -3.19
N GLY A 5 18.72 15.34 -2.97
CA GLY A 5 18.11 15.60 -1.68
C GLY A 5 16.67 15.14 -1.61
N ARG A 6 16.06 15.39 -0.46
CA ARG A 6 14.65 15.10 -0.19
C ARG A 6 13.83 16.36 -0.39
N ILE A 7 12.74 16.27 -1.15
CA ILE A 7 11.77 17.34 -1.27
C ILE A 7 11.02 17.48 0.06
N VAL A 8 11.01 18.69 0.61
CA VAL A 8 10.35 19.01 1.88
C VAL A 8 9.53 20.31 1.72
N PRO A 9 8.46 20.47 2.52
CA PRO A 9 7.75 21.74 2.61
C PRO A 9 8.64 22.83 3.22
N ASP A 10 8.25 24.08 3.00
CA ASP A 10 8.83 25.27 3.60
C ASP A 10 8.67 25.33 5.14
N SER A 11 7.52 24.84 5.64
CA SER A 11 7.19 24.80 7.06
C SER A 11 7.44 23.43 7.68
N GLN A 12 8.03 23.42 8.88
CA GLN A 12 8.13 22.23 9.73
C GLN A 12 6.78 21.81 10.32
N LEU A 13 5.81 22.73 10.35
CA LEU A 13 4.44 22.50 10.83
C LEU A 13 3.51 22.00 9.71
N TYR A 14 4.08 21.65 8.56
CA TYR A 14 3.31 21.08 7.47
C TYR A 14 2.69 19.76 7.92
N ASP A 15 1.36 19.75 7.94
CA ASP A 15 0.57 18.56 8.25
C ASP A 15 -0.25 18.17 7.01
N LYS A 16 -0.04 16.93 6.55
CA LYS A 16 -0.79 16.37 5.42
C LYS A 16 -2.27 16.20 5.75
N GLU A 17 -2.62 16.03 7.03
CA GLU A 17 -4.00 15.80 7.48
C GLU A 17 -4.81 17.10 7.56
N LEU A 18 -4.14 18.27 7.60
CA LEU A 18 -4.78 19.59 7.66
C LEU A 18 -5.06 20.21 6.27
N ASN A 19 -5.01 19.43 5.18
CA ASN A 19 -5.26 19.89 3.80
C ASN A 19 -4.45 21.12 3.38
N GLN A 20 -3.21 21.25 3.85
CA GLN A 20 -2.31 22.31 3.41
C GLN A 20 -1.81 21.98 2.00
N ASN A 21 -2.25 22.75 1.00
CA ASN A 21 -1.83 22.55 -0.39
C ASN A 21 -0.45 23.17 -0.63
N LEU A 22 0.50 22.36 -1.10
CA LEU A 22 1.80 22.84 -1.56
C LEU A 22 1.71 23.38 -2.99
N ASN A 23 2.56 24.36 -3.28
CA ASN A 23 2.70 24.96 -4.60
C ASN A 23 4.18 25.08 -5.00
N SER A 24 4.45 25.62 -6.19
CA SER A 24 5.81 25.77 -6.74
C SER A 24 6.77 26.59 -5.87
N THR A 25 6.24 27.47 -5.02
CA THR A 25 7.03 28.39 -4.17
C THR A 25 7.21 27.89 -2.74
N SER A 26 6.50 26.83 -2.34
CA SER A 26 6.55 26.26 -0.99
C SER A 26 7.36 24.95 -0.92
N LEU A 27 8.29 24.74 -1.86
CA LEU A 27 9.11 23.53 -1.95
C LEU A 27 10.59 23.82 -1.68
N PHE A 28 11.19 22.98 -0.85
CA PHE A 28 12.58 23.05 -0.44
C PHE A 28 13.27 21.73 -0.75
N LEU A 29 14.59 21.80 -0.96
CA LEU A 29 15.47 20.64 -1.04
C LEU A 29 16.24 20.50 0.27
N GLU A 30 16.02 19.38 0.97
CA GLU A 30 16.81 18.98 2.12
C GLU A 30 17.99 18.12 1.65
N THR A 31 19.20 18.61 1.87
CA THR A 31 20.44 17.92 1.47
C THR A 31 20.79 16.78 2.43
N SER A 32 21.63 15.84 1.99
CA SER A 32 22.16 14.81 2.89
C SER A 32 23.14 15.40 3.91
N ARG A 33 23.40 14.68 5.01
CA ARG A 33 24.41 15.09 6.01
C ARG A 33 25.80 15.27 5.39
N LEU A 34 26.16 14.42 4.43
CA LEU A 34 27.45 14.47 3.75
C LEU A 34 27.52 15.58 2.69
N GLY A 35 26.43 15.79 1.93
CA GLY A 35 26.41 16.72 0.79
C GLY A 35 26.12 18.17 1.17
N GLY A 36 25.42 18.40 2.29
CA GLY A 36 25.04 19.75 2.72
C GLY A 36 24.61 19.85 4.18
N ILE A 37 25.08 18.94 5.04
CA ILE A 37 24.86 18.98 6.50
C ILE A 37 23.36 19.02 6.88
N GLY A 38 22.48 18.47 6.03
CA GLY A 38 21.04 18.49 6.30
C GLY A 38 20.38 19.86 6.08
N GLN A 39 21.06 20.81 5.45
CA GLN A 39 20.51 22.13 5.16
C GLN A 39 19.35 22.03 4.18
N ARG A 40 18.36 22.93 4.39
CA ARG A 40 17.19 23.09 3.53
C ARG A 40 17.32 24.37 2.73
N ILE A 41 17.12 24.28 1.42
CA ILE A 41 17.18 25.43 0.52
C ILE A 41 15.91 25.51 -0.33
N PRO A 42 15.28 26.69 -0.49
CA PRO A 42 14.09 26.83 -1.32
C PRO A 42 14.42 26.57 -2.79
N LEU A 43 13.50 25.90 -3.48
CA LEU A 43 13.59 25.62 -4.90
C LEU A 43 12.94 26.74 -5.71
N ASP A 44 13.65 27.24 -6.70
CA ASP A 44 13.07 28.05 -7.76
C ASP A 44 12.86 27.17 -9.00
N LEU A 45 11.59 26.90 -9.30
CA LEU A 45 11.13 26.02 -10.38
C LEU A 45 10.73 26.80 -11.64
N THR A 46 10.96 28.12 -11.71
CA THR A 46 10.52 28.97 -12.82
C THR A 46 11.05 28.55 -14.20
N ASN A 47 12.21 27.89 -14.26
CA ASN A 47 12.81 27.43 -15.52
C ASN A 47 12.41 25.99 -15.90
N VAL A 48 11.54 25.35 -15.12
CA VAL A 48 11.06 23.98 -15.38
C VAL A 48 9.58 24.04 -15.72
N SER A 49 9.23 23.73 -16.98
CA SER A 49 7.84 23.75 -17.44
C SER A 49 7.00 22.62 -16.86
N ASP A 50 7.60 21.44 -16.70
CA ASP A 50 6.90 20.22 -16.35
C ASP A 50 7.61 19.49 -15.21
N TYR A 51 6.91 19.30 -14.10
CA TYR A 51 7.42 18.58 -12.95
C TYR A 51 6.32 17.96 -12.12
N SER A 52 6.68 16.90 -11.39
CA SER A 52 5.83 16.28 -10.37
C SER A 52 6.68 16.03 -9.13
N LEU A 53 6.48 16.87 -8.11
CA LEU A 53 7.23 16.84 -6.86
C LEU A 53 6.27 16.62 -5.68
N PHE A 54 6.67 15.77 -4.73
CA PHE A 54 5.90 15.53 -3.50
C PHE A 54 6.79 15.46 -2.25
N PRO A 55 6.30 15.86 -1.06
CA PRO A 55 7.04 15.76 0.19
C PRO A 55 7.51 14.35 0.50
N GLY A 56 8.81 14.20 0.71
CA GLY A 56 9.49 12.92 0.95
C GLY A 56 10.14 12.31 -0.29
N GLN A 57 9.88 12.83 -1.49
CA GLN A 57 10.52 12.37 -2.72
C GLN A 57 12.02 12.62 -2.68
N ILE A 58 12.81 11.62 -3.07
CA ILE A 58 14.23 11.81 -3.38
C ILE A 58 14.32 12.33 -4.82
N ALA A 59 14.97 13.49 -4.99
CA ALA A 59 15.11 14.15 -6.28
C ALA A 59 16.58 14.41 -6.59
N VAL A 60 16.92 14.28 -7.87
CA VAL A 60 18.21 14.71 -8.41
C VAL A 60 17.94 15.92 -9.29
N LEU A 61 18.52 17.06 -8.92
CA LEU A 61 18.28 18.35 -9.56
C LEU A 61 19.57 18.87 -10.15
N LYS A 62 19.49 19.42 -11.35
CA LYS A 62 20.55 20.20 -11.96
C LYS A 62 20.16 21.66 -11.93
N GLY A 63 21.08 22.50 -11.47
CA GLY A 63 20.82 23.91 -11.29
C GLY A 63 22.00 24.66 -10.71
N ARG A 64 21.71 25.82 -10.12
CA ARG A 64 22.70 26.71 -9.52
C ARG A 64 22.09 27.46 -8.34
N ASN A 65 22.93 27.78 -7.36
CA ASN A 65 22.59 28.65 -6.24
C ASN A 65 23.56 29.84 -6.22
N PRO A 66 23.29 30.90 -7.00
CA PRO A 66 24.21 32.04 -7.12
C PRO A 66 24.25 32.92 -5.87
N THR A 67 23.12 33.04 -5.15
CA THR A 67 22.96 33.95 -4.01
C THR A 67 23.21 33.29 -2.65
N GLY A 68 23.25 31.96 -2.59
CA GLY A 68 23.22 31.21 -1.34
C GLY A 68 21.79 30.96 -0.81
N SER A 69 20.80 31.74 -1.25
CA SER A 69 19.46 31.77 -0.65
C SER A 69 18.42 30.88 -1.33
N SER A 70 18.60 30.49 -2.60
CA SER A 70 17.66 29.64 -3.34
C SER A 70 18.37 28.85 -4.44
N PHE A 71 17.92 27.62 -4.67
CA PHE A 71 18.43 26.77 -5.73
C PHE A 71 17.55 26.91 -6.97
N VAL A 72 18.09 27.57 -7.99
CA VAL A 72 17.44 27.75 -9.29
C VAL A 72 17.58 26.45 -10.08
N VAL A 73 16.47 25.72 -10.20
CA VAL A 73 16.39 24.45 -10.92
C VAL A 73 16.37 24.72 -12.42
N GLN A 74 17.22 24.01 -13.15
CA GLN A 74 17.26 24.02 -14.61
C GLN A 74 16.68 22.74 -15.19
N GLU A 75 16.86 21.62 -14.50
CA GLU A 75 16.45 20.30 -14.96
C GLU A 75 16.24 19.39 -13.74
N ILE A 76 15.17 18.59 -13.79
CA ILE A 76 14.89 17.53 -12.81
C ILE A 76 15.29 16.21 -13.47
N CYS A 77 16.36 15.60 -12.96
CA CYS A 77 16.89 14.37 -13.54
C CYS A 77 15.99 13.18 -13.20
N SER A 78 15.62 12.38 -14.20
CA SER A 78 14.87 11.15 -14.00
C SER A 78 15.70 10.13 -13.23
N LEU A 79 15.09 9.51 -12.21
CA LEU A 79 15.71 8.38 -11.53
C LEU A 79 15.66 7.14 -12.44
N PRO A 80 16.74 6.37 -12.56
CA PRO A 80 16.72 5.13 -13.33
C PRO A 80 15.74 4.14 -12.69
N SER A 81 14.95 3.47 -13.53
CA SER A 81 14.11 2.37 -13.06
C SER A 81 14.97 1.22 -12.55
N LEU A 82 14.47 0.49 -11.55
CA LEU A 82 15.07 -0.78 -11.18
C LEU A 82 14.97 -1.75 -12.36
N GLY A 83 16.00 -2.58 -12.53
CA GLY A 83 15.98 -3.62 -13.56
C GLY A 83 14.82 -4.59 -13.34
N SER A 84 14.31 -5.16 -14.43
CA SER A 84 13.29 -6.20 -14.36
C SER A 84 13.87 -7.48 -13.77
N HIS A 85 13.06 -8.21 -13.00
CA HIS A 85 13.41 -9.55 -12.56
C HIS A 85 13.53 -10.47 -13.78
N VAL A 86 14.54 -11.33 -13.76
CA VAL A 86 14.77 -12.35 -14.79
C VAL A 86 14.77 -13.71 -14.13
N SER A 87 14.19 -14.69 -14.83
CA SER A 87 14.19 -16.09 -14.45
C SER A 87 15.01 -16.89 -15.47
N SER A 88 15.64 -17.95 -15.01
CA SER A 88 16.33 -18.89 -15.89
C SER A 88 15.32 -19.62 -16.80
N LYS A 89 15.80 -20.12 -17.95
CA LYS A 89 14.96 -20.92 -18.86
C LYS A 89 14.35 -22.13 -18.16
N GLN A 90 15.12 -22.79 -17.30
CA GLN A 90 14.67 -23.99 -16.58
C GLN A 90 13.54 -23.67 -15.60
N GLU A 91 13.60 -22.54 -14.89
CA GLU A 91 12.49 -22.09 -14.02
C GLU A 91 11.23 -21.78 -14.83
N LEU A 92 11.37 -21.15 -16.00
CA LEU A 92 10.22 -20.84 -16.86
C LEU A 92 9.55 -22.10 -17.41
N GLU A 93 10.33 -23.11 -17.79
CA GLU A 93 9.80 -24.42 -18.23
C GLU A 93 9.04 -25.10 -17.08
N GLN A 94 9.60 -25.10 -15.87
CA GLN A 94 8.92 -25.63 -14.68
C GLN A 94 7.60 -24.90 -14.36
N TYR A 95 7.57 -23.57 -14.45
CA TYR A 95 6.34 -22.80 -14.23
C TYR A 95 5.28 -23.09 -15.29
N GLN A 96 5.70 -23.29 -16.54
CA GLN A 96 4.79 -23.63 -17.62
C GLN A 96 4.17 -25.03 -17.43
N GLU A 97 4.96 -26.00 -16.96
CA GLU A 97 4.47 -27.32 -16.58
C GLU A 97 3.47 -27.26 -15.41
N GLN A 98 3.73 -26.43 -14.40
CA GLN A 98 2.86 -26.28 -13.22
C GLN A 98 1.52 -25.60 -13.54
N VAL A 99 1.54 -24.55 -14.36
CA VAL A 99 0.36 -23.72 -14.65
C VAL A 99 -0.47 -24.29 -15.80
N GLY A 100 0.16 -25.04 -16.71
CA GLY A 100 -0.46 -25.59 -17.90
C GLY A 100 -0.94 -24.51 -18.88
N GLU A 101 -1.74 -24.93 -19.87
CA GLU A 101 -2.21 -24.03 -20.95
C GLU A 101 -3.22 -22.96 -20.48
N GLY A 102 -3.80 -23.11 -19.29
CA GLY A 102 -4.80 -22.21 -18.74
C GLY A 102 -4.27 -20.89 -18.18
N GLY A 103 -2.95 -20.76 -18.03
CA GLY A 103 -2.28 -19.59 -17.48
C GLY A 103 -2.55 -19.37 -15.97
N LEU A 104 -1.73 -18.51 -15.36
CA LEU A 104 -1.86 -18.20 -13.93
C LEU A 104 -3.06 -17.25 -13.72
N LYS A 105 -3.89 -17.56 -12.73
CA LYS A 105 -5.06 -16.77 -12.34
C LYS A 105 -4.88 -16.30 -10.91
N ILE A 106 -4.77 -14.98 -10.74
CA ILE A 106 -4.62 -14.34 -9.44
C ILE A 106 -5.86 -13.49 -9.19
N LEU A 107 -6.49 -13.68 -8.03
CA LEU A 107 -7.56 -12.79 -7.55
C LEU A 107 -6.99 -11.86 -6.49
N ILE A 108 -7.22 -10.55 -6.67
CA ILE A 108 -6.80 -9.52 -5.74
C ILE A 108 -8.04 -8.77 -5.27
N ALA A 109 -8.19 -8.62 -3.96
CA ALA A 109 -9.22 -7.77 -3.37
C ALA A 109 -8.68 -7.02 -2.15
N SER A 110 -9.30 -5.87 -1.86
CA SER A 110 -8.96 -5.03 -0.72
C SER A 110 -10.23 -4.67 0.03
N GLY A 111 -10.13 -4.57 1.35
CA GLY A 111 -11.22 -4.16 2.21
C GLY A 111 -11.62 -2.70 2.03
N PRO A 112 -12.69 -2.25 2.72
CA PRO A 112 -13.39 -2.98 3.78
C PRO A 112 -14.29 -4.11 3.26
N TYR A 113 -14.32 -5.24 3.99
CA TYR A 113 -15.14 -6.41 3.64
C TYR A 113 -16.50 -6.44 4.36
N SER A 114 -16.76 -5.49 5.25
CA SER A 114 -18.05 -5.28 5.90
C SER A 114 -18.91 -4.25 5.15
N ASN A 115 -20.17 -4.11 5.56
CA ASN A 115 -20.93 -2.90 5.26
C ASN A 115 -20.34 -1.71 6.06
N ALA A 116 -20.60 -0.48 5.61
CA ALA A 116 -20.12 0.74 6.27
C ALA A 116 -20.96 1.15 7.49
N HIS A 117 -22.21 0.69 7.55
CA HIS A 117 -23.16 0.99 8.62
C HIS A 117 -23.37 -0.19 9.56
N THR A 118 -23.14 -1.41 9.09
CA THR A 118 -23.28 -2.64 9.87
C THR A 118 -22.02 -3.48 9.75
N LEU A 119 -21.60 -4.13 10.84
CA LEU A 119 -20.52 -5.14 10.83
C LEU A 119 -20.99 -6.46 10.20
N ASP A 120 -21.63 -6.36 9.04
CA ASP A 120 -22.12 -7.47 8.24
C ASP A 120 -21.07 -7.92 7.22
N PHE A 121 -20.56 -9.14 7.41
CA PHE A 121 -19.56 -9.80 6.56
C PHE A 121 -20.19 -10.66 5.46
N THR A 122 -21.44 -10.41 5.06
CA THR A 122 -22.10 -11.10 3.94
C THR A 122 -21.32 -10.93 2.64
N LYS A 123 -20.73 -9.75 2.38
CA LYS A 123 -19.88 -9.51 1.20
C LYS A 123 -18.65 -10.44 1.18
N MET A 124 -18.02 -10.63 2.33
CA MET A 124 -16.90 -11.56 2.48
C MET A 124 -17.31 -13.01 2.17
N ASN A 125 -18.45 -13.46 2.70
CA ASN A 125 -18.96 -14.80 2.41
C ASN A 125 -19.25 -15.00 0.92
N LYS A 126 -19.91 -14.03 0.27
CA LYS A 126 -20.17 -14.06 -1.18
C LYS A 126 -18.89 -14.05 -2.02
N LEU A 127 -17.85 -13.33 -1.57
CA LEU A 127 -16.54 -13.34 -2.22
C LEU A 127 -15.92 -14.74 -2.16
N VAL A 128 -15.89 -15.36 -0.99
CA VAL A 128 -15.37 -16.73 -0.80
C VAL A 128 -16.16 -17.75 -1.61
N GLU A 129 -17.49 -17.62 -1.64
CA GLU A 129 -18.35 -18.46 -2.48
C GLU A 129 -17.95 -18.34 -3.96
N ARG A 130 -17.81 -17.12 -4.48
CA ARG A 130 -17.43 -16.87 -5.87
C ARG A 130 -16.02 -17.37 -6.19
N ILE A 131 -15.07 -17.26 -5.25
CA ILE A 131 -13.71 -17.83 -5.36
C ILE A 131 -13.80 -19.34 -5.57
N ASN A 132 -14.61 -20.03 -4.76
CA ASN A 132 -14.71 -21.49 -4.80
C ASN A 132 -15.51 -22.02 -5.99
N THR A 133 -16.55 -21.32 -6.42
CA THR A 133 -17.51 -21.86 -7.41
C THR A 133 -17.28 -21.35 -8.82
N VAL A 134 -16.97 -20.05 -8.97
CA VAL A 134 -16.92 -19.39 -10.29
C VAL A 134 -15.49 -19.12 -10.73
N SER A 135 -14.72 -18.38 -9.92
CA SER A 135 -13.42 -17.83 -10.35
C SER A 135 -12.31 -18.87 -10.33
N LYS A 136 -12.29 -19.74 -9.30
CA LYS A 136 -11.27 -20.77 -9.05
C LYS A 136 -9.84 -20.29 -9.37
N PRO A 137 -9.37 -19.19 -8.74
CA PRO A 137 -8.02 -18.68 -8.97
C PRO A 137 -6.97 -19.62 -8.34
N HIS A 138 -5.75 -19.54 -8.84
CA HIS A 138 -4.59 -20.23 -8.29
C HIS A 138 -4.06 -19.52 -7.03
N VAL A 139 -4.14 -18.19 -6.99
CA VAL A 139 -3.67 -17.36 -5.88
C VAL A 139 -4.74 -16.35 -5.50
N VAL A 140 -4.93 -16.14 -4.20
CA VAL A 140 -5.85 -15.12 -3.66
C VAL A 140 -5.07 -14.19 -2.74
N LEU A 141 -5.01 -12.90 -3.12
CA LEU A 141 -4.40 -11.83 -2.33
C LEU A 141 -5.51 -10.97 -1.74
N LEU A 142 -5.68 -11.02 -0.41
CA LEU A 142 -6.64 -10.18 0.31
C LEU A 142 -5.91 -9.15 1.17
N PHE A 143 -6.14 -7.88 0.86
CA PHE A 143 -5.62 -6.74 1.61
C PHE A 143 -6.67 -6.23 2.60
N GLY A 144 -6.23 -5.77 3.76
CA GLY A 144 -7.09 -5.10 4.73
C GLY A 144 -7.66 -3.75 4.23
N PRO A 145 -8.45 -3.06 5.07
CA PRO A 145 -8.83 -3.49 6.41
C PRO A 145 -9.85 -4.63 6.37
N PHE A 146 -9.57 -5.71 7.10
CA PHE A 146 -10.53 -6.81 7.24
C PHE A 146 -11.68 -6.46 8.18
N ILE A 147 -11.34 -5.80 9.26
CA ILE A 147 -12.26 -5.09 10.15
C ILE A 147 -11.69 -3.68 10.21
N ASP A 148 -12.51 -2.70 9.84
CA ASP A 148 -12.09 -1.31 9.78
C ASP A 148 -12.21 -0.64 11.15
N ILE A 149 -11.10 -0.11 11.67
CA ILE A 149 -11.06 0.61 12.95
C ILE A 149 -11.84 1.92 12.89
N ASN A 150 -12.01 2.49 11.69
CA ASN A 150 -12.76 3.72 11.46
C ASN A 150 -14.26 3.45 11.28
N HIS A 151 -14.69 2.18 11.31
CA HIS A 151 -16.11 1.85 11.28
C HIS A 151 -16.77 2.28 12.60
N ASN A 152 -17.90 3.00 12.52
CA ASN A 152 -18.57 3.60 13.69
C ASN A 152 -18.78 2.60 14.85
N ALA A 153 -19.34 1.42 14.57
CA ALA A 153 -19.53 0.36 15.56
C ALA A 153 -18.23 -0.10 16.24
N VAL A 154 -17.12 -0.13 15.48
CA VAL A 154 -15.81 -0.55 15.99
C VAL A 154 -15.18 0.56 16.83
N ALA A 155 -15.24 1.80 16.34
CA ALA A 155 -14.73 2.96 17.04
C ALA A 155 -15.45 3.21 18.38
N GLN A 156 -16.75 2.93 18.44
CA GLN A 156 -17.58 3.08 19.64
C GLN A 156 -17.57 1.84 20.55
N GLY A 157 -17.01 0.71 20.09
CA GLY A 157 -17.06 -0.56 20.80
C GLY A 157 -18.45 -1.21 20.83
N ASP A 158 -19.39 -0.71 20.02
CA ASP A 158 -20.76 -1.23 19.87
C ASP A 158 -20.77 -2.42 18.90
N ILE A 159 -20.21 -3.55 19.33
CA ILE A 159 -20.02 -4.73 18.49
C ILE A 159 -20.87 -5.88 19.01
N GLU A 160 -21.94 -6.20 18.28
CA GLU A 160 -22.79 -7.36 18.55
C GLU A 160 -22.86 -8.32 17.35
N LEU A 161 -22.38 -9.54 17.56
CA LEU A 161 -22.50 -10.63 16.61
C LEU A 161 -23.76 -11.44 16.90
N LYS A 162 -24.78 -11.29 16.05
CA LYS A 162 -26.13 -11.88 16.22
C LYS A 162 -26.15 -13.41 16.39
N ASN A 163 -25.17 -14.12 15.84
CA ASN A 163 -25.13 -15.58 15.81
C ASN A 163 -24.14 -16.20 16.82
N GLU A 164 -23.54 -15.40 17.71
CA GLU A 164 -22.51 -15.86 18.63
C GLU A 164 -23.03 -15.91 20.08
N LYS A 165 -22.86 -17.07 20.74
CA LYS A 165 -23.21 -17.24 22.16
C LYS A 165 -22.30 -16.42 23.09
N HIS A 166 -21.02 -16.28 22.69
CA HIS A 166 -20.04 -15.48 23.41
C HIS A 166 -19.63 -14.33 22.49
N GLN A 167 -19.94 -13.11 22.92
CA GLN A 167 -19.56 -11.90 22.19
C GLN A 167 -18.03 -11.73 22.22
N PRO A 168 -17.45 -11.11 21.17
CA PRO A 168 -16.01 -10.96 21.06
C PRO A 168 -15.47 -10.07 22.19
N GLN A 169 -14.42 -10.54 22.86
CA GLN A 169 -13.80 -9.78 23.96
C GLN A 169 -12.76 -8.76 23.46
N ASP A 170 -12.17 -9.02 22.30
CA ASP A 170 -11.17 -8.16 21.69
C ASP A 170 -11.25 -8.21 20.15
N TYR A 171 -10.42 -7.38 19.51
CA TYR A 171 -10.37 -7.28 18.05
C TYR A 171 -9.91 -8.57 17.37
N ASN A 172 -9.06 -9.35 18.05
CA ASN A 172 -8.55 -10.61 17.53
C ASN A 172 -9.66 -11.67 17.55
N ASP A 173 -10.43 -11.76 18.64
CA ASP A 173 -11.59 -12.65 18.76
C ASP A 173 -12.67 -12.27 17.75
N LEU A 174 -12.95 -10.97 17.57
CA LEU A 174 -13.83 -10.49 16.50
C LEU A 174 -13.35 -10.95 15.12
N PHE A 175 -12.05 -10.82 14.82
CA PHE A 175 -11.47 -11.31 13.57
C PHE A 175 -11.63 -12.84 13.43
N GLN A 176 -11.35 -13.60 14.49
CA GLN A 176 -11.41 -15.06 14.47
C GLN A 176 -12.85 -15.57 14.28
N LYS A 177 -13.84 -14.93 14.89
CA LYS A 177 -15.25 -15.28 14.79
C LYS A 177 -15.87 -14.89 13.45
N THR A 178 -15.37 -13.85 12.80
CA THR A 178 -15.94 -13.32 11.55
C THR A 178 -15.11 -13.73 10.31
N ILE A 179 -13.95 -13.11 10.14
CA ILE A 179 -13.13 -13.23 8.94
C ILE A 179 -12.45 -14.59 8.87
N SER A 180 -11.83 -15.09 9.94
CA SER A 180 -11.14 -16.40 9.90
C SER A 180 -12.08 -17.53 9.49
N GLN A 181 -13.34 -17.51 9.95
CA GLN A 181 -14.32 -18.53 9.56
C GLN A 181 -14.66 -18.50 8.07
N CYS A 182 -14.69 -17.31 7.47
CA CYS A 182 -14.86 -17.17 6.03
C CYS A 182 -13.62 -17.67 5.28
N LEU A 183 -12.43 -17.30 5.74
CA LEU A 183 -11.15 -17.66 5.10
C LEU A 183 -10.87 -19.15 5.12
N LYS A 184 -11.23 -19.85 6.20
CA LYS A 184 -11.12 -21.32 6.28
C LYS A 184 -11.91 -22.06 5.19
N LYS A 185 -12.90 -21.40 4.57
CA LYS A 185 -13.71 -21.99 3.49
C LYS A 185 -13.08 -21.79 2.11
N VAL A 186 -12.04 -20.98 1.96
CA VAL A 186 -11.33 -20.80 0.68
C VAL A 186 -10.61 -22.10 0.32
N GLY A 187 -10.82 -22.62 -0.88
CA GLY A 187 -10.11 -23.80 -1.37
C GLY A 187 -10.55 -25.15 -0.77
N SER A 188 -11.45 -25.18 0.22
CA SER A 188 -11.87 -26.41 0.92
C SER A 188 -12.63 -27.44 0.06
N LYS A 189 -12.87 -27.14 -1.22
CA LYS A 189 -13.52 -28.03 -2.20
C LYS A 189 -12.63 -28.43 -3.37
N ASN A 190 -11.38 -27.96 -3.45
CA ASN A 190 -10.48 -28.24 -4.57
C ASN A 190 -9.41 -29.26 -4.14
N THR A 191 -9.59 -30.52 -4.56
CA THR A 191 -8.66 -31.65 -4.36
C THR A 191 -7.65 -31.81 -5.52
N SER A 192 -7.24 -30.72 -6.16
CA SER A 192 -6.30 -30.75 -7.28
C SER A 192 -5.19 -29.71 -7.10
N ASP A 193 -4.10 -30.16 -6.48
CA ASP A 193 -2.66 -29.83 -6.63
C ASP A 193 -2.15 -28.39 -6.81
N ILE A 194 -3.00 -27.36 -6.69
CA ILE A 194 -2.53 -25.99 -6.54
C ILE A 194 -3.15 -25.44 -5.26
N ASP A 195 -2.41 -25.57 -4.16
CA ASP A 195 -2.70 -24.93 -2.89
C ASP A 195 -3.01 -23.45 -3.17
N THR A 196 -4.25 -23.02 -2.92
CA THR A 196 -4.58 -21.61 -3.03
C THR A 196 -3.76 -20.86 -1.99
N ILE A 197 -2.66 -20.24 -2.42
CA ILE A 197 -1.80 -19.48 -1.54
C ILE A 197 -2.58 -18.24 -1.09
N PHE A 198 -2.89 -18.21 0.19
CA PHE A 198 -3.60 -17.11 0.84
C PHE A 198 -2.58 -16.19 1.50
N ALA A 199 -2.24 -15.07 0.86
CA ALA A 199 -1.42 -14.05 1.49
C ALA A 199 -2.32 -13.02 2.20
N ARG A 200 -2.17 -12.92 3.52
CA ARG A 200 -2.93 -12.01 4.37
C ARG A 200 -2.11 -10.76 4.66
N CYS A 201 -2.45 -9.63 4.06
CA CYS A 201 -1.86 -8.36 4.46
C CYS A 201 -2.73 -7.73 5.56
N LEU A 202 -2.44 -8.04 6.83
CA LEU A 202 -3.03 -7.34 7.96
C LEU A 202 -2.35 -5.98 8.11
N HIS A 203 -2.96 -4.93 7.56
CA HIS A 203 -2.66 -3.58 8.03
C HIS A 203 -3.19 -3.45 9.46
N LYS A 204 -2.30 -3.56 10.47
CA LYS A 204 -2.50 -2.77 11.70
C LYS A 204 -2.21 -1.34 11.28
N ALA A 205 -3.24 -0.50 11.29
CA ALA A 205 -3.19 0.87 10.78
C ALA A 205 -2.14 1.78 11.46
N SER A 206 -1.43 1.32 12.50
CA SER A 206 -0.57 2.20 13.30
C SER A 206 0.88 2.32 12.81
N LEU A 207 1.48 1.34 12.11
CA LEU A 207 2.91 1.40 11.73
C LEU A 207 3.23 0.66 10.41
N ILE A 208 3.98 1.34 9.52
CA ILE A 208 4.50 0.80 8.25
C ILE A 208 6.04 0.76 8.33
N PRO A 209 6.73 -0.34 7.93
CA PRO A 209 6.16 -1.54 7.34
C PRO A 209 5.51 -2.46 8.39
N SER A 210 4.31 -2.95 8.08
CA SER A 210 3.64 -3.97 8.87
C SER A 210 4.26 -5.35 8.60
N ARG A 211 4.38 -6.21 9.62
CA ARG A 211 4.78 -7.60 9.42
C ARG A 211 3.75 -8.33 8.55
N PHE A 212 4.19 -8.96 7.47
CA PHE A 212 3.43 -10.02 6.80
C PHE A 212 3.39 -11.23 7.74
N LEU A 213 2.20 -11.76 8.01
CA LEU A 213 1.99 -13.00 8.78
C LEU A 213 1.42 -14.07 7.83
#